data_AF-A0A653D1Y8-F1
#
_entry.id   AF-A0A653D1Y8-F1
#
_cell.length_a   1.000
_cell.length_b   1.000
_cell.length_c   1.000
_cell.angle_alpha   90.00
_cell.angle_beta   90.00
_cell.angle_gamma   90.00
#
_symmetry.space_group_name_H-M   'P 1'
#
loop_
_entity.id
_entity.type
_entity.pdbx_description
1 polymer ?
#
loop_
_entity_poly.entity_id
_entity_poly.type
_entity_poly.pdbx_seq_one_letter_code
_entity_poly.pdbx_strand_id
1 'polypeptide(L)'
;MADITLNVRNAIGNFDYTMDALAMDLVPLYGSGNINVVYKDLSVAIRVPTSLDNFKNATFLFNIGTSVFNTRGILNNPEFSALLNTALNDNFAIFVNHNNKVISKLIVFIIQKIYGGELYSDDGYLALDSKDFVI
;
A
#
# COMPACT_ATOMS: atom_id res chain seq x y z
N MET A 1 19.00 -9.56 -14.52
CA MET A 1 18.12 -9.12 -13.41
C MET A 1 18.17 -7.61 -13.37
N ALA A 2 17.02 -6.94 -13.24
CA ALA A 2 16.96 -5.49 -13.10
C ALA A 2 16.58 -5.15 -11.65
N ASP A 3 17.42 -4.32 -11.02
CA ASP A 3 17.23 -3.86 -9.65
C ASP A 3 16.94 -2.36 -9.70
N ILE A 4 15.75 -1.98 -9.23
CA ILE A 4 15.31 -0.58 -9.15
C ILE A 4 15.13 -0.27 -7.67
N THR A 5 15.77 0.79 -7.18
CA THR A 5 15.54 1.27 -5.81
C THR A 5 14.98 2.68 -5.86
N LEU A 6 13.80 2.85 -5.26
CA LEU A 6 13.16 4.13 -5.06
C LEU A 6 13.28 4.51 -3.59
N ASN A 7 13.87 5.67 -3.32
CA ASN A 7 13.93 6.24 -1.98
C ASN A 7 13.06 7.49 -1.95
N VAL A 8 12.00 7.45 -1.14
CA VAL A 8 11.04 8.52 -0.96
C VAL A 8 11.17 9.06 0.46
N ARG A 9 11.56 10.32 0.58
CA ARG A 9 11.75 10.96 1.89
C ARG A 9 10.44 11.10 2.65
N ASN A 10 9.40 11.53 1.96
CA ASN A 10 8.05 11.66 2.51
C ASN A 10 7.05 11.19 1.45
N ALA A 11 6.29 10.14 1.76
CA ALA A 11 5.13 9.73 0.98
C ALA A 11 3.87 10.01 1.80
N ILE A 12 2.87 10.65 1.20
CA ILE A 12 1.64 11.05 1.88
C ILE A 12 0.46 10.37 1.19
N GLY A 13 -0.37 9.68 1.98
CA GLY A 13 -1.64 9.12 1.53
C GLY A 13 -2.79 9.83 2.23
N ASN A 14 -3.78 10.25 1.46
CA ASN A 14 -5.04 10.77 1.96
C ASN A 14 -6.16 9.90 1.42
N PHE A 15 -6.92 9.28 2.31
CA PHE A 15 -8.00 8.38 1.95
C PHE A 15 -9.25 8.80 2.69
N ASP A 16 -10.31 9.09 1.95
CA ASP A 16 -11.65 9.16 2.52
C ASP A 16 -12.26 7.75 2.50
N TYR A 17 -12.96 7.40 3.57
CA TYR A 17 -13.60 6.09 3.66
C TYR A 17 -15.01 6.23 4.23
N THR A 18 -15.86 5.31 3.77
CA THR A 18 -17.17 5.02 4.33
C THR A 18 -17.22 3.53 4.61
N MET A 19 -17.43 3.17 5.87
CA MET A 19 -17.55 1.79 6.33
C MET A 19 -18.96 1.56 6.81
N ASP A 20 -19.61 0.56 6.23
CA ASP A 20 -20.86 -0.01 6.69
C ASP A 20 -20.68 -1.53 6.64
N ALA A 21 -20.30 -2.12 7.76
CA ALA A 21 -19.99 -3.54 7.85
C ALA A 21 -20.51 -4.12 9.17
N LEU A 22 -20.96 -5.37 9.17
CA LEU A 22 -21.27 -6.11 10.39
C LEU A 22 -20.08 -7.01 10.74
N ALA A 23 -19.40 -6.72 11.85
CA ALA A 23 -18.40 -7.62 12.40
C ALA A 23 -19.08 -8.82 13.07
N MET A 24 -18.76 -10.02 12.60
CA MET A 24 -19.32 -11.29 13.09
C MET A 24 -20.85 -11.35 13.06
N ASP A 25 -21.49 -10.66 12.11
CA ASP A 25 -22.96 -10.52 12.00
C ASP A 25 -23.64 -9.93 13.25
N LEU A 26 -22.88 -9.38 14.21
CA LEU A 26 -23.37 -9.01 15.53
C LEU A 26 -23.04 -7.56 15.89
N VAL A 27 -21.84 -7.11 15.56
CA VAL A 27 -21.38 -5.76 15.94
C VAL A 27 -21.30 -4.92 14.69
N PRO A 28 -22.24 -3.99 14.48
CA PRO A 28 -22.13 -3.12 13.35
C PRO A 28 -20.98 -2.12 13.52
N LEU A 29 -20.16 -2.06 12.49
CA LEU A 29 -19.08 -1.11 12.31
C LEU A 29 -19.54 -0.10 11.25
N TYR A 30 -20.12 1.01 11.71
CA TYR A 30 -20.48 2.14 10.88
C TYR A 30 -19.51 3.29 11.11
N GLY A 31 -19.01 3.92 10.06
CA GLY A 31 -18.18 5.11 10.21
C GLY A 31 -17.84 5.74 8.87
N SER A 32 -17.75 7.06 8.85
CA SER A 32 -17.23 7.79 7.71
C SER A 32 -16.17 8.75 8.20
N GLY A 33 -15.05 8.81 7.51
CA GLY A 33 -14.00 9.74 7.88
C GLY A 33 -12.84 9.68 6.92
N ASN A 34 -11.69 10.08 7.42
CA ASN A 34 -10.47 10.14 6.63
C ASN A 34 -9.31 9.45 7.36
N ILE A 35 -8.40 8.92 6.55
CA ILE A 35 -7.12 8.40 6.96
C ILE A 35 -6.09 9.26 6.25
N ASN A 36 -5.36 10.04 7.03
CA ASN A 36 -4.12 10.65 6.59
C ASN A 36 -2.96 9.79 7.08
N VAL A 37 -2.08 9.41 6.17
CA VAL A 37 -0.86 8.67 6.49
C VAL A 37 0.35 9.36 5.89
N VAL A 38 1.40 9.47 6.69
CA VAL A 38 2.70 9.98 6.26
C VAL A 38 3.74 8.90 6.52
N TYR A 39 4.39 8.43 5.46
CA TYR A 39 5.54 7.54 5.52
C TYR A 39 6.81 8.36 5.37
N LYS A 40 7.72 8.25 6.33
CA LYS A 40 9.03 8.89 6.30
C LYS A 40 10.11 7.85 6.01
N ASP A 41 11.06 8.26 5.17
CA ASP A 41 12.20 7.45 4.76
C ASP A 41 11.77 6.09 4.21
N LEU A 42 10.81 6.12 3.29
CA LEU A 42 10.34 4.94 2.58
C LEU A 42 11.36 4.55 1.51
N SER A 43 11.87 3.33 1.60
CA SER A 43 12.66 2.71 0.54
C SER A 43 11.89 1.52 -0.03
N VAL A 44 11.78 1.49 -1.36
CA VAL A 44 11.19 0.38 -2.11
C VAL A 44 12.24 -0.11 -3.09
N ALA A 45 12.74 -1.31 -2.86
CA ALA A 45 13.59 -2.00 -3.83
C ALA A 45 12.75 -3.03 -4.59
N ILE A 46 12.75 -2.93 -5.91
CA ILE A 46 12.06 -3.82 -6.83
C ILE A 46 13.13 -4.62 -7.56
N ARG A 47 13.06 -5.95 -7.43
CA ARG A 47 13.86 -6.87 -8.23
C ARG A 47 12.95 -7.56 -9.22
N VAL A 48 13.19 -7.30 -10.50
CA VAL A 48 12.44 -7.93 -11.59
C VAL A 48 13.37 -8.88 -12.36
N PRO A 49 12.94 -10.12 -12.64
CA PRO A 49 13.65 -10.98 -13.58
C PRO A 49 13.81 -10.29 -14.94
N THR A 50 14.89 -10.60 -15.66
CA THR A 50 15.22 -9.93 -16.95
C THR A 50 14.25 -10.22 -18.09
N SER A 51 13.35 -11.20 -17.95
CA SER A 51 12.24 -11.42 -18.87
C SER A 51 10.98 -10.85 -18.21
N LEU A 52 10.33 -9.90 -18.89
CA LEU A 52 9.08 -9.26 -18.44
C LEU A 52 7.95 -10.27 -18.26
N ASP A 53 8.03 -11.41 -18.97
CA ASP A 53 7.13 -12.56 -18.87
C ASP A 53 7.07 -13.17 -17.46
N ASN A 54 8.07 -12.86 -16.63
CA ASN A 54 8.26 -13.43 -15.30
C ASN A 54 8.03 -12.45 -14.16
N PHE A 55 7.22 -11.40 -14.35
CA PHE A 55 6.85 -10.49 -13.25
C PHE A 55 6.20 -11.20 -12.05
N LYS A 56 5.68 -12.43 -12.23
CA LYS A 56 5.27 -13.34 -11.16
C LYS A 56 6.34 -13.57 -10.09
N ASN A 57 7.61 -13.43 -10.47
CA ASN A 57 8.77 -13.58 -9.58
C ASN A 57 9.39 -12.24 -9.18
N ALA A 58 8.71 -11.12 -9.44
CA ALA A 58 9.15 -9.82 -8.94
C ALA A 58 9.15 -9.82 -7.41
N THR A 59 10.23 -9.34 -6.82
CA THR A 59 10.34 -9.18 -5.36
C THR A 59 10.35 -7.70 -5.04
N PHE A 60 9.47 -7.30 -4.14
CA PHE A 60 9.41 -5.95 -3.60
C PHE A 60 9.93 -6.00 -2.17
N LEU A 61 10.87 -5.13 -1.84
CA LEU A 61 11.42 -4.98 -0.51
C LEU A 61 11.09 -3.58 -0.02
N PHE A 62 10.19 -3.51 0.96
CA PHE A 62 9.82 -2.30 1.65
C PHE A 62 10.68 -2.10 2.90
N ASN A 63 11.16 -0.89 3.09
CA ASN A 63 11.69 -0.43 4.36
C ASN A 63 11.03 0.91 4.68
N ILE A 64 10.34 0.97 5.81
CA ILE A 64 9.70 2.18 6.33
C ILE A 64 10.45 2.60 7.59
N GLY A 65 10.98 3.83 7.61
CA GLY A 65 11.60 4.38 8.81
C GLY A 65 10.56 4.71 9.88
N THR A 66 9.61 5.60 9.54
CA THR A 66 8.52 5.96 10.45
C THR A 66 7.21 6.12 9.67
N SER A 67 6.09 5.76 10.30
CA SER A 67 4.75 6.01 9.77
C SER A 67 3.92 6.78 10.78
N VAL A 68 3.23 7.82 10.31
CA VAL A 68 2.30 8.62 11.12
C VAL A 68 0.90 8.54 10.50
N PHE A 69 0.00 7.89 11.20
CA PHE A 69 -1.41 7.72 10.93
C PHE A 69 -2.23 8.71 11.76
N ASN A 70 -3.14 9.38 11.07
CA ASN A 70 -4.18 10.22 11.64
C ASN A 70 -5.51 9.80 10.99
N THR A 71 -6.12 8.82 11.63
CA THR A 71 -7.41 8.25 11.27
C THR A 71 -8.50 8.93 12.09
N ARG A 72 -9.61 9.29 11.44
CA ARG A 72 -10.77 9.91 12.08
C ARG A 72 -12.06 9.23 11.62
N GLY A 73 -13.11 9.36 12.43
CA GLY A 73 -14.45 8.89 12.09
C GLY A 73 -14.68 7.39 12.26
N ILE A 74 -13.72 6.65 12.84
CA ILE A 74 -13.88 5.20 13.05
C ILE A 74 -14.95 5.02 14.11
N LEU A 75 -16.02 4.29 13.77
CA LEU A 75 -17.16 4.04 14.67
C LEU A 75 -17.84 5.32 15.20
N ASN A 76 -17.63 6.45 14.52
CA ASN A 76 -17.98 7.78 15.01
C ASN A 76 -17.49 8.04 16.45
N ASN A 77 -16.40 7.37 16.87
CA ASN A 77 -15.85 7.44 18.21
C ASN A 77 -14.41 7.99 18.17
N PRO A 78 -14.17 9.18 18.76
CA PRO A 78 -12.85 9.80 18.76
C PRO A 78 -11.82 9.03 19.61
N GLU A 79 -12.24 8.38 20.70
CA GLU A 79 -11.36 7.57 21.55
C GLU A 79 -10.89 6.32 20.81
N PHE A 80 -11.79 5.67 20.08
CA PHE A 80 -11.43 4.52 19.26
C PHE A 80 -10.48 4.91 18.13
N SER A 81 -10.73 6.06 17.49
CA SER A 81 -9.83 6.62 16.48
C SER A 81 -8.44 6.92 17.07
N ALA A 82 -8.37 7.47 18.29
CA ALA A 82 -7.11 7.73 18.98
C ALA A 82 -6.35 6.43 19.31
N LEU A 83 -7.03 5.42 19.85
CA LEU A 83 -6.45 4.10 20.15
C LEU A 83 -5.90 3.44 18.88
N LEU A 84 -6.66 3.47 17.78
CA LEU A 84 -6.22 2.94 16.50
C LEU A 84 -4.97 3.67 16.00
N ASN A 85 -4.95 5.01 16.09
CA ASN A 85 -3.79 5.79 15.68
C ASN A 85 -2.55 5.45 16.49
N THR A 86 -2.67 5.32 17.82
CA THR A 86 -1.55 4.86 18.67
C THR A 86 -1.05 3.48 18.22
N ALA A 87 -1.97 2.52 18.09
CA ALA A 87 -1.59 1.17 17.68
C ALA A 87 -0.89 1.13 16.31
N LEU A 88 -1.38 1.88 15.32
CA LEU A 88 -0.78 1.95 13.99
C LEU A 88 0.56 2.68 14.01
N ASN A 89 0.67 3.81 14.71
CA ASN A 89 1.90 4.59 14.78
C ASN A 89 3.05 3.82 15.42
N ASP A 90 2.75 3.04 16.45
CA ASP A 90 3.77 2.30 17.19
C ASP A 90 4.21 1.02 16.47
N ASN A 91 3.33 0.40 15.68
CA ASN A 91 3.56 -0.96 15.19
C ASN A 91 3.63 -1.09 13.67
N PHE A 92 3.06 -0.18 12.89
CA PHE A 92 2.88 -0.38 11.44
C PHE A 92 4.21 -0.51 10.70
N ALA A 93 5.16 0.40 10.93
CA ALA A 93 6.48 0.34 10.28
C ALA A 93 7.21 -0.97 10.62
N ILE A 94 7.19 -1.38 11.88
CA ILE A 94 7.79 -2.65 12.35
C ILE A 94 7.11 -3.83 11.67
N PHE A 95 5.77 -3.85 11.65
CA PHE A 95 4.99 -4.90 11.02
C PHE A 95 5.32 -5.04 9.53
N VAL A 96 5.39 -3.91 8.79
CA VAL A 96 5.69 -3.93 7.36
C VAL A 96 7.10 -4.45 7.10
N ASN A 97 8.08 -3.94 7.85
CA ASN A 97 9.48 -4.33 7.69
C ASN A 97 9.70 -5.81 8.04
N HIS A 98 9.04 -6.31 9.10
CA HIS A 98 9.14 -7.72 9.50
C HIS A 98 8.44 -8.67 8.53
N ASN A 99 7.28 -8.27 7.99
CA ASN A 99 6.44 -9.09 7.12
C ASN A 99 6.63 -8.78 5.62
N ASN A 100 7.76 -8.17 5.26
CA ASN A 100 8.06 -7.69 3.90
C ASN A 100 7.84 -8.76 2.83
N LYS A 101 8.17 -10.03 3.11
CA LYS A 101 7.93 -11.16 2.18
C LYS A 101 6.45 -11.38 1.87
N VAL A 102 5.58 -11.29 2.87
CA VAL A 102 4.13 -11.48 2.71
C VAL A 102 3.54 -10.28 1.98
N ILE A 103 3.94 -9.07 2.37
CA ILE A 103 3.51 -7.82 1.75
C ILE A 103 3.94 -7.75 0.28
N SER A 104 5.16 -8.16 -0.03
CA SER A 104 5.64 -8.27 -1.41
C SER A 104 4.72 -9.13 -2.27
N LYS A 105 4.28 -10.29 -1.75
CA LYS A 105 3.38 -11.18 -2.50
C LYS A 105 2.01 -10.55 -2.73
N LEU A 106 1.47 -9.85 -1.73
CA LEU A 106 0.21 -9.12 -1.85
C LEU A 106 0.30 -8.00 -2.89
N ILE A 107 1.40 -7.26 -2.91
CA ILE A 107 1.61 -6.17 -3.87
C ILE A 107 1.78 -6.70 -5.29
N VAL A 108 2.55 -7.77 -5.48
CA VAL A 108 2.63 -8.46 -6.78
C VAL A 108 1.24 -8.88 -7.25
N PHE A 109 0.44 -9.46 -6.36
CA PHE A 109 -0.93 -9.86 -6.68
C PHE A 109 -1.82 -8.68 -7.05
N ILE A 110 -1.76 -7.56 -6.31
CA ILE A 110 -2.52 -6.34 -6.61
C ILE A 110 -2.12 -5.78 -7.98
N ILE A 111 -0.81 -5.65 -8.24
CA ILE A 111 -0.30 -5.16 -9.54
C ILE A 111 -0.81 -6.08 -10.67
N GLN A 112 -0.73 -7.40 -10.51
CA GLN A 112 -1.25 -8.34 -11.51
C GLN A 112 -2.76 -8.21 -11.73
N LYS A 113 -3.54 -7.88 -10.69
CA LYS A 113 -4.98 -7.65 -10.82
C LYS A 113 -5.30 -6.34 -11.51
N ILE A 114 -4.56 -5.26 -11.21
CA ILE A 114 -4.73 -3.95 -11.85
C ILE A 114 -4.39 -4.03 -13.33
N TYR A 115 -3.26 -4.64 -13.68
CA TYR A 115 -2.81 -4.78 -15.07
C TYR A 115 -3.44 -5.96 -15.81
N GLY A 116 -4.51 -6.55 -15.27
CA GLY A 116 -5.35 -7.49 -16.01
C GLY A 116 -4.64 -8.76 -16.46
N GLY A 117 -4.00 -9.50 -15.54
CA GLY A 117 -3.63 -10.90 -15.75
C GLY A 117 -2.97 -11.20 -17.10
N GLU A 118 -1.64 -11.01 -17.16
CA GLU A 118 -0.74 -11.06 -18.32
C GLU A 118 -0.29 -9.65 -18.71
N LEU A 119 1.00 -9.36 -18.49
CA LEU A 119 1.70 -8.22 -19.10
C LEU A 119 1.90 -8.45 -20.62
N TYR A 120 0.89 -9.01 -21.29
CA TYR A 120 0.86 -9.26 -22.72
C TYR A 120 -0.31 -8.47 -23.32
N SER A 121 0.01 -7.30 -23.88
CA SER A 121 -0.66 -6.89 -25.12
C SER A 121 0.22 -7.36 -26.27
N ASP A 122 -0.36 -8.08 -27.23
CA ASP A 122 0.27 -8.67 -28.42
C ASP A 122 1.06 -7.67 -29.31
N ASP A 123 1.07 -6.37 -28.98
CA ASP A 123 1.63 -5.30 -29.81
C ASP A 123 2.92 -4.66 -29.27
N GLY A 124 3.60 -5.27 -28.29
CA GLY A 124 5.04 -5.05 -28.07
C GLY A 124 5.50 -3.67 -27.61
N TYR A 125 4.63 -2.74 -27.19
CA TYR A 125 5.04 -1.48 -26.57
C TYR A 125 4.05 -1.03 -25.48
N LEU A 126 4.52 -0.89 -24.24
CA LEU A 126 3.84 -0.05 -23.25
C LEU A 126 4.24 1.40 -23.52
N ALA A 127 3.35 2.13 -24.20
CA ALA A 127 3.37 3.59 -24.15
C ALA A 127 3.02 4.00 -22.72
N LEU A 128 4.00 4.53 -21.98
CA LEU A 128 3.74 5.34 -20.81
C LEU A 128 3.01 6.60 -21.31
N ASP A 129 1.68 6.63 -21.26
CA ASP A 129 0.95 7.89 -21.45
C ASP A 129 1.31 8.79 -20.26
N SER A 130 2.08 9.84 -20.55
CA SER A 130 2.63 10.79 -19.59
C SER A 130 1.56 11.67 -18.92
N LYS A 131 0.28 11.34 -19.10
CA LYS A 131 -0.86 12.11 -18.58
C LYS A 131 -1.31 11.71 -17.18
N ASP A 132 -0.88 10.55 -16.67
CA ASP A 132 -1.34 10.04 -15.36
C ASP A 132 -0.40 10.36 -14.20
N PHE A 133 0.69 11.10 -14.44
CA PHE A 133 1.56 11.64 -13.38
C PHE A 133 1.50 13.17 -13.37
N VAL A 134 0.57 13.70 -12.60
CA VAL A 134 0.70 15.05 -12.04
C VAL A 134 1.08 14.87 -10.57
N ILE A 135 2.34 15.18 -10.25
CA ILE A 135 2.82 15.40 -8.88
C ILE A 135 2.32 16.76 -8.41
#